data_AF-A0AA86QI57-F1
#
_entry.id   AF-A0AA86QI57-F1
#
_cell.length_a   1.000
_cell.length_b   1.000
_cell.length_c   1.000
_cell.angle_alpha   90.00
_cell.angle_beta   90.00
_cell.angle_gamma   90.00
#
_symmetry.space_group_name_H-M   'P 1'
#
loop_
_entity.id
_entity.type
_entity.pdbx_description
1 polymer ?
#
loop_
_entity_poly.entity_id
_entity_poly.type
_entity_poly.pdbx_seq_one_letter_code
_entity_poly.pdbx_strand_id
1 'polypeptide(L)'
;MKSQKATQRHIQQQLILNISLTQAIHAINHQIVELQFQAAKIQRKHWTQFEDRLLSTAVSVFGTEDLEKLRQVVLSKTKKQIYFRLRYMLENPLCFQNKGYTFLK
;
A
#
# COMPACT_ATOMS: atom_id res chain seq x y z
N MET A 1 -21.41 -40.27 -41.17
CA MET A 1 -20.14 -39.47 -41.10
C MET A 1 -20.30 -37.97 -40.84
N LYS A 2 -21.49 -37.34 -40.97
CA LYS A 2 -21.65 -35.88 -40.74
C LYS A 2 -21.67 -35.45 -39.25
N SER A 3 -22.11 -36.34 -38.34
CA SER A 3 -22.28 -36.06 -36.91
C SER A 3 -20.95 -35.79 -36.16
N GLN A 4 -19.90 -36.60 -36.39
CA GLN A 4 -18.59 -36.42 -35.73
C GLN A 4 -17.94 -35.06 -36.01
N LYS A 5 -18.06 -34.54 -37.24
CA LYS A 5 -17.50 -33.23 -37.61
C LYS A 5 -18.18 -32.07 -36.88
N ALA A 6 -19.49 -32.17 -36.62
CA ALA A 6 -20.22 -31.15 -35.87
C ALA A 6 -19.80 -31.14 -34.39
N THR A 7 -19.67 -32.33 -33.77
CA THR A 7 -19.18 -32.48 -32.40
C THR A 7 -17.75 -31.95 -32.25
N GLN A 8 -16.87 -32.25 -33.20
CA GLN A 8 -15.48 -31.78 -33.15
C GLN A 8 -15.37 -30.26 -33.29
N ARG A 9 -16.20 -29.65 -34.15
CA ARG A 9 -16.30 -28.18 -34.24
C ARG A 9 -16.81 -27.56 -32.94
N HIS A 10 -17.81 -28.17 -32.31
CA HIS A 10 -18.33 -27.69 -31.04
C HIS A 10 -17.27 -27.74 -29.94
N ILE A 11 -16.52 -28.85 -29.85
CA ILE A 11 -15.40 -28.98 -28.90
C ILE A 11 -14.32 -27.94 -29.17
N GLN A 12 -13.96 -27.71 -30.44
CA GLN A 12 -12.98 -26.66 -30.77
C GLN A 12 -13.47 -25.25 -30.42
N GLN A 13 -14.75 -24.95 -30.64
CA GLN A 13 -15.34 -23.67 -30.25
C GLN A 13 -15.30 -23.49 -28.73
N GLN A 14 -15.66 -24.52 -27.96
CA GLN A 14 -15.56 -24.49 -26.49
C GLN A 14 -14.12 -24.29 -26.02
N LEU A 15 -13.14 -24.94 -26.66
CA LEU A 15 -11.73 -24.80 -26.29
C LEU A 15 -11.22 -23.37 -26.51
N ILE A 16 -11.57 -22.76 -27.64
CA ILE A 16 -11.20 -21.38 -27.97
C ILE A 16 -11.78 -20.41 -26.94
N LEU A 17 -13.05 -20.60 -26.57
CA LEU A 17 -13.70 -19.79 -25.55
C LEU A 17 -12.99 -19.91 -24.21
N ASN A 18 -12.64 -21.12 -23.77
CA ASN A 18 -11.96 -21.34 -22.49
C ASN A 18 -10.56 -20.71 -22.45
N ILE A 19 -9.81 -20.79 -23.54
CA ILE A 19 -8.49 -20.15 -23.66
C ILE A 19 -8.66 -18.63 -23.58
N SER A 20 -9.62 -18.07 -24.30
CA SER A 20 -9.90 -16.63 -24.29
C SER A 20 -10.33 -16.13 -22.91
N LEU A 21 -11.19 -16.87 -22.21
CA LEU A 21 -11.60 -16.57 -20.84
C LEU A 21 -10.41 -16.61 -19.87
N THR A 22 -9.55 -17.61 -20.00
CA THR A 22 -8.35 -17.74 -19.14
C THR A 22 -7.39 -16.56 -19.33
N GLN A 23 -7.18 -16.14 -20.58
CA GLN A 23 -6.36 -14.96 -20.90
C GLN A 23 -6.95 -13.68 -20.30
N ALA A 24 -8.28 -13.51 -20.38
CA ALA A 24 -8.96 -12.37 -19.78
C ALA A 24 -8.82 -12.35 -18.25
N ILE A 25 -8.97 -13.49 -17.58
CA ILE A 25 -8.77 -13.61 -16.13
C ILE A 25 -7.34 -13.23 -15.75
N HIS A 26 -6.35 -13.72 -16.49
CA HIS A 26 -4.95 -13.39 -16.22
C HIS A 26 -4.67 -11.88 -16.36
N ALA A 27 -5.22 -11.24 -17.40
CA ALA A 27 -5.08 -9.79 -17.61
C ALA A 27 -5.71 -8.99 -16.46
N ILE A 28 -6.91 -9.38 -16.00
CA ILE A 28 -7.57 -8.75 -14.86
C ILE A 28 -6.73 -8.86 -13.60
N ASN A 29 -6.21 -10.06 -13.31
CA ASN A 29 -5.36 -10.28 -12.13
C ASN A 29 -4.09 -9.44 -12.17
N HIS A 30 -3.43 -9.32 -13.33
CA HIS A 30 -2.28 -8.43 -13.49
C HIS A 30 -2.64 -6.97 -13.19
N GLN A 31 -3.77 -6.49 -13.72
CA GLN A 31 -4.24 -5.12 -13.48
C GLN A 31 -4.52 -4.86 -11.99
N ILE A 32 -5.11 -5.84 -11.29
CA ILE A 32 -5.37 -5.75 -9.85
C ILE A 32 -4.06 -5.60 -9.07
N VAL A 33 -3.04 -6.40 -9.40
CA VAL A 33 -1.73 -6.32 -8.75
C VAL A 33 -1.08 -4.95 -8.97
N GLU A 34 -1.14 -4.41 -10.18
CA GLU A 34 -0.63 -3.06 -10.47
C GLU A 34 -1.37 -1.97 -9.68
N LEU A 35 -2.71 -2.04 -9.61
CA LEU A 35 -3.52 -1.08 -8.87
C LEU A 35 -3.22 -1.13 -7.36
N GLN A 36 -3.05 -2.33 -6.80
CA GLN A 36 -2.64 -2.50 -5.40
C GLN A 36 -1.25 -1.91 -5.15
N PHE A 37 -0.30 -2.12 -6.06
CA PHE A 37 1.04 -1.55 -5.97
C PHE A 37 1.03 -0.01 -6.05
N GLN A 38 0.23 0.55 -6.96
CA GLN A 38 0.01 2.00 -7.09
C GLN A 38 -0.61 2.59 -5.81
N ALA A 39 -1.64 1.96 -5.25
CA ALA A 39 -2.28 2.38 -4.01
C ALA A 39 -1.28 2.38 -2.82
N ALA A 40 -0.48 1.33 -2.69
CA ALA A 40 0.59 1.27 -1.69
C ALA A 40 1.64 2.39 -1.88
N LYS A 41 1.96 2.74 -3.12
CA LYS A 41 2.89 3.84 -3.44
C LYS A 41 2.32 5.21 -3.10
N ILE A 42 1.01 5.41 -3.28
CA ILE A 42 0.33 6.68 -2.96
C ILE A 42 0.26 6.89 -1.44
N GLN A 43 -0.04 5.84 -0.66
CA GLN A 43 -0.03 5.91 0.80
C GLN A 43 1.36 6.25 1.39
N ARG A 44 2.44 5.96 0.65
CA ARG A 44 3.80 6.35 1.07
C ARG A 44 4.02 7.87 1.03
N LYS A 45 3.26 8.66 0.26
CA LYS A 45 3.55 10.10 0.07
C LYS A 45 2.98 11.01 1.17
N HIS A 46 1.79 10.73 1.69
CA HIS A 46 1.16 11.57 2.71
C HIS A 46 1.26 10.94 4.10
N TRP A 47 1.52 11.79 5.10
CA TRP A 47 1.42 11.42 6.52
C TRP A 47 -0.04 11.55 6.96
N THR A 48 -0.62 10.44 7.38
CA THR A 48 -1.94 10.43 8.00
C THR A 48 -1.84 10.82 9.48
N GLN A 49 -2.96 11.26 10.05
CA GLN A 49 -2.99 11.60 11.48
C GLN A 49 -2.65 10.40 12.37
N PHE A 50 -3.03 9.20 11.93
CA PHE A 50 -2.73 7.97 12.64
C PHE A 50 -1.22 7.67 12.62
N GLU A 51 -0.57 7.82 11.46
CA GLU A 51 0.88 7.65 11.34
C GLU A 51 1.66 8.70 12.14
N ASP A 52 1.21 9.96 12.17
CA ASP A 52 1.81 11.00 13.01
C ASP A 52 1.67 10.68 14.51
N ARG A 53 0.51 10.16 14.94
CA ARG A 53 0.32 9.70 16.33
C ARG A 53 1.25 8.54 16.66
N LEU A 54 1.30 7.52 15.81
CA LEU A 54 2.21 6.39 15.98
C LEU A 54 3.67 6.85 16.06
N LEU A 55 4.08 7.75 15.18
CA LEU A 55 5.42 8.31 15.19
C LEU A 55 5.69 9.08 16.48
N SER A 56 4.77 9.92 16.94
CA SER A 56 4.92 10.69 18.17
C SER A 56 5.02 9.81 19.41
N THR A 57 4.19 8.77 19.51
CA THR A 57 4.27 7.80 20.60
C THR A 57 5.56 7.00 20.53
N ALA A 58 6.01 6.62 19.33
CA ALA A 58 7.28 5.92 19.17
C ALA A 58 8.46 6.79 19.59
N VAL A 59 8.44 8.09 19.26
CA VAL A 59 9.46 9.06 19.69
C VAL A 59 9.46 9.24 21.20
N SER A 60 8.29 9.28 21.86
CA SER A 60 8.26 9.40 23.33
C SER A 60 8.83 8.16 24.04
N VAL A 61 8.80 6.98 23.40
CA VAL A 61 9.31 5.73 23.98
C VAL A 61 10.79 5.50 23.63
N PHE A 62 11.17 5.72 22.37
CA PHE A 62 12.50 5.34 21.83
C PHE A 62 13.43 6.53 21.59
N GLY A 63 12.93 7.76 21.69
CA GLY A 63 13.65 8.97 21.25
C GLY A 63 13.63 9.15 19.73
N THR A 64 14.28 10.21 19.25
CA THR A 64 14.35 10.56 17.82
C THR A 64 15.53 9.94 17.07
N GLU A 65 16.47 9.31 17.79
CA GLU A 65 17.74 8.83 17.22
C GLU A 65 17.60 7.43 16.59
N ASP A 66 16.78 6.56 17.19
CA ASP A 66 16.64 5.17 16.76
C ASP A 66 15.60 5.00 15.65
N LEU A 67 15.96 5.46 14.44
CA LEU A 67 15.07 5.43 13.27
C LEU A 67 14.65 4.01 12.86
N GLU A 68 15.40 2.97 13.23
CA GLU A 68 14.99 1.59 12.95
C GLU A 68 13.80 1.19 13.82
N LYS A 69 13.84 1.47 15.14
CA LYS A 69 12.69 1.22 16.02
C LYS A 69 11.48 2.04 15.61
N LEU A 70 11.66 3.31 15.22
CA LEU A 70 10.55 4.14 14.74
C LEU A 70 9.92 3.56 13.46
N ARG A 71 10.72 3.01 12.54
CA ARG A 71 10.23 2.34 11.32
C ARG A 71 9.44 1.07 11.62
N GLN A 72 9.83 0.32 12.66
CA GLN A 72 9.09 -0.86 13.09
C GLN A 72 7.69 -0.53 13.61
N VAL A 73 7.49 0.68 14.12
CA VAL A 73 6.15 1.17 14.53
C VAL A 73 5.38 1.74 13.34
N VAL A 74 6.02 2.54 12.48
CA VAL A 74 5.39 3.16 11.29
C VAL A 74 5.77 2.40 10.03
N LEU A 75 5.27 1.16 9.90
CA LEU A 75 5.64 0.21 8.84
C LEU A 75 5.37 0.72 7.42
N SER A 76 4.42 1.64 7.26
CA SER A 76 4.05 2.26 5.99
C SER A 76 5.07 3.30 5.48
N LYS A 77 6.01 3.72 6.32
CA LYS A 77 6.99 4.77 6.01
C LYS A 77 8.42 4.23 6.07
N THR A 78 9.26 4.77 5.19
CA THR A 78 10.69 4.45 5.17
C THR A 78 11.44 5.27 6.22
N LYS A 79 12.64 4.82 6.64
CA LYS A 79 13.51 5.58 7.55
C LYS A 79 13.73 7.02 7.09
N LYS A 80 13.98 7.20 5.79
CA LYS A 80 14.20 8.52 5.18
C LYS A 80 12.97 9.42 5.38
N GLN A 81 11.77 8.91 5.15
CA GLN A 81 10.53 9.67 5.35
C GLN A 81 10.30 10.01 6.81
N ILE A 82 10.57 9.06 7.72
CA ILE A 82 10.48 9.27 9.17
C ILE A 82 11.43 10.39 9.58
N TYR A 83 12.70 10.33 9.17
CA TYR A 83 13.69 11.37 9.45
C TYR A 83 13.24 12.76 8.98
N PHE A 84 12.78 12.89 7.73
CA PHE A 84 12.28 14.16 7.22
C PHE A 84 11.05 14.66 7.98
N ARG A 85 10.15 13.74 8.38
CA ARG A 85 8.97 14.09 9.16
C ARG A 85 9.35 14.61 10.54
N LEU A 86 10.26 13.93 11.24
CA LEU A 86 10.77 14.37 12.55
C LEU A 86 11.41 15.74 12.47
N ARG A 87 12.28 15.98 11.48
CA ARG A 87 12.90 17.29 11.28
C ARG A 87 11.84 18.39 11.08
N TYR A 88 10.84 18.12 10.22
CA TYR A 88 9.74 19.05 10.01
C TYR A 88 8.95 19.34 11.29
N MET A 89 8.74 18.32 12.14
CA MET A 89 8.03 18.45 13.42
C MET A 89 8.80 19.28 14.45
N LEU A 90 10.13 19.14 14.49
CA LEU A 90 11.00 19.94 15.35
C LEU A 90 11.06 21.41 14.89
N GLU A 91 11.09 21.64 13.58
CA GLU A 91 11.09 22.98 12.98
C GLU A 91 9.70 23.66 13.06
N ASN A 92 8.61 22.89 13.19
CA ASN A 92 7.23 23.39 13.20
C ASN A 92 6.40 22.76 14.33
N PRO A 93 6.65 23.10 15.62
CA PRO A 93 6.00 22.45 16.76
C PRO A 93 4.47 22.61 16.79
N LEU A 94 3.92 23.61 16.09
CA LEU A 94 2.47 23.84 15.96
C LEU A 94 1.75 22.74 15.14
N CYS A 95 2.48 21.90 14.38
CA CYS A 95 1.86 20.82 13.61
C CYS A 95 1.19 19.74 14.50
N PHE A 96 1.50 19.72 15.79
CA PHE A 96 0.84 18.90 16.81
C PHE A 96 -0.33 19.60 17.51
N GLN A 97 -0.28 20.92 17.64
CA GLN A 97 -1.18 21.67 18.51
C GLN A 97 -2.58 21.87 17.92
N ASN A 98 -2.73 21.82 16.59
CA ASN A 98 -4.04 21.93 15.94
C ASN A 98 -4.91 20.66 15.99
N LYS A 99 -4.55 19.65 16.80
CA LYS A 99 -5.36 18.44 17.01
C LYS A 99 -5.58 18.02 18.47
N GLY A 100 -5.31 18.90 19.43
CA GLY A 100 -5.78 18.71 20.82
C GLY A 100 -4.97 17.75 21.69
N TYR A 101 -3.64 17.65 21.52
CA TYR A 101 -2.81 16.80 22.38
C TYR A 101 -1.62 17.58 22.94
N THR A 102 -1.56 17.67 24.28
CA THR A 102 -0.47 18.25 25.05
C THR A 102 0.64 17.22 25.28
N PHE A 103 1.89 17.61 25.08
CA PHE A 103 3.04 16.89 25.62
C PHE A 103 2.94 16.92 27.15
N LEU A 104 2.72 15.77 27.78
CA LEU A 104 2.92 15.64 29.23
C LEU A 104 4.42 15.79 29.50
N LYS A 105 4.74 16.85 30.27
CA LYS A 105 6.08 17.13 30.79
C LYS A 105 6.54 16.04 31.74
#